data_AF-A0A1W7CYS5-F1
#
_entry.id   AF-A0A1W7CYS5-F1
#
_cell.length_a   1.000
_cell.length_b   1.000
_cell.length_c   1.000
_cell.angle_alpha   90.00
_cell.angle_beta   90.00
_cell.angle_gamma   90.00
#
_symmetry.space_group_name_H-M   'P 1'
#
loop_
_entity.id
_entity.type
_entity.pdbx_description
1 polymer ?
#
loop_
_entity_poly.entity_id
_entity_poly.type
_entity_poly.pdbx_seq_one_letter_code
_entity_poly.pdbx_strand_id
1 'polypeptide(L)'
;MDEDLGPFQPLWVAWDEAHQSLLNEPLLHFRRASDAQFDELEQHLAAENRDAAVREAVDMISVALNVMRWLGCDPNEIATAARERAEQRIVGQTAEILEKYSVSRER
;
A
#
# COMPACT_ATOMS: atom_id res chain seq x y z
N MET A 1 18.60 -1.87 -14.25
CA MET A 1 17.16 -1.85 -13.92
C MET A 1 16.99 -0.68 -13.00
N ASP A 2 16.17 0.29 -13.39
CA ASP A 2 15.88 1.42 -12.52
C ASP A 2 15.06 0.89 -11.33
N GLU A 3 15.63 0.97 -10.12
CA GLU A 3 14.99 0.57 -8.87
C GLU A 3 14.15 1.74 -8.34
N ASP A 4 13.23 2.24 -9.17
CA ASP A 4 12.46 3.45 -8.87
C ASP A 4 11.62 3.32 -7.60
N LEU A 5 11.23 2.09 -7.25
CA LEU A 5 10.49 1.75 -6.02
C LEU A 5 11.40 1.31 -4.85
N GLY A 6 12.72 1.32 -5.04
CA GLY A 6 13.71 0.92 -4.02
C GLY A 6 13.46 -0.50 -3.48
N PRO A 7 13.37 -0.70 -2.15
CA PRO A 7 13.16 -2.01 -1.55
C PRO A 7 11.89 -2.74 -1.99
N PHE A 8 10.91 -2.02 -2.56
CA PHE A 8 9.65 -2.60 -3.03
C PHE A 8 9.71 -3.02 -4.51
N GLN A 9 10.81 -2.76 -5.22
CA GLN A 9 10.97 -3.15 -6.62
C GLN A 9 10.80 -4.67 -6.84
N PRO A 10 11.36 -5.57 -6.00
CA PRO A 10 11.16 -7.01 -6.18
C PRO A 10 9.69 -7.45 -5.99
N LEU A 11 8.97 -6.80 -5.06
CA LEU A 11 7.53 -7.05 -4.87
C LEU A 11 6.74 -6.65 -6.11
N TRP A 12 7.04 -5.49 -6.69
CA TRP A 12 6.41 -5.05 -7.94
C TRP A 12 6.63 -6.06 -9.07
N VAL A 13 7.88 -6.48 -9.29
CA VAL A 13 8.24 -7.39 -10.40
C VAL A 13 7.57 -8.76 -10.22
N ALA A 14 7.49 -9.29 -9.00
CA ALA A 14 6.85 -10.59 -8.73
C ALA A 14 5.39 -10.66 -9.23
N TRP A 15 4.67 -9.54 -9.22
CA TRP A 15 3.28 -9.49 -9.69
C TRP A 15 3.14 -9.48 -11.21
N ASP A 16 4.22 -9.35 -12.00
CA ASP A 16 4.15 -9.33 -13.46
C ASP A 16 3.53 -10.61 -14.02
N GLU A 17 3.73 -11.75 -13.33
CA GLU A 17 3.13 -13.05 -13.66
C GLU A 17 1.59 -13.02 -13.67
N ALA A 18 0.98 -12.15 -12.84
CA ALA A 18 -0.46 -12.02 -12.68
C ALA A 18 -1.02 -10.69 -13.23
N HIS A 19 -0.21 -9.91 -13.97
CA HIS A 19 -0.57 -8.57 -14.42
C HIS A 19 -1.93 -8.52 -15.15
N GLN A 20 -2.14 -9.39 -16.14
CA GLN A 20 -3.40 -9.42 -16.90
C GLN A 20 -4.60 -9.82 -16.04
N SER A 21 -4.41 -10.72 -15.07
CA SER A 21 -5.49 -11.10 -14.15
C SER A 21 -5.89 -9.92 -13.27
N LEU A 22 -4.90 -9.20 -12.72
CA LEU A 22 -5.15 -8.03 -11.87
C LEU A 22 -5.91 -6.91 -12.61
N LEU A 23 -5.61 -6.66 -13.88
CA LEU A 23 -6.33 -5.64 -14.67
C LEU A 23 -7.82 -5.94 -14.86
N ASN A 24 -8.23 -7.21 -14.74
CA ASN A 24 -9.61 -7.63 -14.89
C ASN A 24 -10.40 -7.64 -13.56
N GLU A 25 -9.72 -7.44 -12.42
CA GLU A 25 -10.37 -7.41 -11.12
C GLU A 25 -11.12 -6.08 -10.91
N PRO A 26 -12.31 -6.10 -10.26
CA PRO A 26 -12.98 -4.87 -9.85
C PRO A 26 -12.24 -4.21 -8.68
N LEU A 27 -12.39 -2.90 -8.50
CA LEU A 27 -11.81 -2.17 -7.36
C LEU A 27 -12.14 -2.81 -5.98
N LEU A 28 -13.31 -3.45 -5.87
CA LEU A 28 -13.72 -4.18 -4.67
C LEU A 28 -12.76 -5.31 -4.29
N HIS A 29 -12.07 -5.92 -5.25
CA HIS A 29 -11.05 -6.94 -5.01
C HIS A 29 -9.94 -6.38 -4.11
N PHE A 30 -9.34 -5.25 -4.49
CA PHE A 30 -8.24 -4.62 -3.75
C PHE A 30 -8.68 -4.13 -2.37
N ARG A 31 -9.92 -3.62 -2.26
CA ARG A 31 -10.50 -3.27 -0.96
C ARG A 31 -10.56 -4.48 -0.03
N ARG A 32 -11.11 -5.60 -0.51
CA ARG A 32 -11.21 -6.85 0.27
C ARG A 32 -9.83 -7.40 0.63
N ALA A 33 -8.87 -7.33 -0.29
CA ALA A 33 -7.49 -7.72 0.00
C ALA A 33 -6.91 -6.87 1.13
N SER A 34 -7.06 -5.54 1.07
CA SER A 34 -6.60 -4.66 2.15
C SER A 34 -7.30 -4.93 3.48
N ASP A 35 -8.62 -5.19 3.49
CA ASP A 35 -9.37 -5.52 4.70
C ASP A 35 -8.84 -6.84 5.32
N ALA A 36 -8.58 -7.87 4.51
CA ALA A 36 -8.02 -9.14 4.98
C ALA A 36 -6.63 -8.98 5.63
N GLN A 37 -5.78 -8.12 5.07
CA GLN A 37 -4.45 -7.84 5.66
C GLN A 37 -4.55 -7.11 7.00
N PHE A 38 -5.57 -6.27 7.20
CA PHE A 38 -5.86 -5.70 8.54
C PHE A 38 -6.31 -6.77 9.53
N ASP A 39 -7.19 -7.69 9.10
CA ASP A 39 -7.64 -8.79 9.95
C ASP A 39 -6.45 -9.70 10.38
N GLU A 40 -5.53 -10.02 9.46
CA GLU A 40 -4.32 -10.81 9.74
C GLU A 40 -3.34 -10.05 10.64
N LEU A 41 -3.16 -8.75 10.41
CA LEU A 41 -2.36 -7.87 11.25
C LEU A 41 -2.87 -7.88 12.70
N GLU A 42 -4.19 -7.71 12.92
CA GLU A 42 -4.81 -7.74 14.24
C GLU A 42 -4.60 -9.09 14.94
N GLN A 43 -4.74 -10.21 14.21
CA GLN A 43 -4.49 -11.55 14.73
C GLN A 43 -3.04 -11.73 15.19
N HIS A 44 -2.07 -11.28 14.39
CA HIS A 44 -0.66 -11.38 14.73
C HIS A 44 -0.26 -10.48 15.91
N LEU A 45 -0.85 -9.29 16.01
CA LEU A 45 -0.66 -8.41 17.17
C LEU A 45 -1.25 -9.02 18.44
N ALA A 46 -2.44 -9.61 18.38
CA ALA A 46 -3.07 -10.30 19.51
C ALA A 46 -2.25 -11.51 19.99
N ALA A 47 -1.50 -12.15 19.09
CA ALA A 47 -0.57 -13.23 19.37
C ALA A 47 0.85 -12.77 19.77
N GLU A 48 1.06 -11.45 19.97
CA GLU A 48 2.37 -10.84 20.24
C GLU A 48 3.46 -11.16 19.20
N ASN A 49 3.05 -11.52 17.98
CA ASN A 49 3.95 -11.90 16.89
C ASN A 49 4.27 -10.70 16.00
N ARG A 50 5.17 -9.84 16.48
CA ARG A 50 5.57 -8.61 15.79
C ARG A 50 6.10 -8.85 14.37
N ASP A 51 6.90 -9.89 14.17
CA ASP A 51 7.54 -10.12 12.86
C ASP A 51 6.55 -10.61 11.81
N ALA A 52 5.48 -11.31 12.21
CA ALA A 52 4.35 -11.58 11.32
C ALA A 52 3.54 -10.30 11.04
N ALA A 53 3.22 -9.51 12.08
CA ALA A 53 2.52 -8.24 11.91
C ALA A 53 3.24 -7.26 10.95
N VAL A 54 4.58 -7.20 11.01
CA VAL A 54 5.37 -6.38 10.06
C VAL A 54 5.23 -6.88 8.62
N ARG A 55 5.11 -8.19 8.40
CA ARG A 55 4.91 -8.75 7.06
C ARG A 55 3.55 -8.38 6.49
N GLU A 56 2.48 -8.47 7.28
CA GLU A 56 1.15 -8.02 6.85
C GLU A 56 1.14 -6.52 6.47
N ALA A 57 1.88 -5.68 7.20
CA ALA A 57 2.03 -4.28 6.84
C ALA A 57 2.75 -4.07 5.50
N VAL A 58 3.73 -4.94 5.16
CA VAL A 58 4.37 -4.93 3.84
C VAL A 58 3.41 -5.44 2.77
N ASP A 59 2.58 -6.43 3.06
CA ASP A 59 1.59 -6.96 2.13
C ASP A 59 0.50 -5.92 1.82
N MET A 60 0.12 -5.07 2.79
CA MET A 60 -0.69 -3.88 2.53
C MET A 60 -0.05 -2.91 1.54
N ILE A 61 1.27 -2.70 1.62
CA ILE A 61 2.02 -1.89 0.63
C ILE A 61 1.93 -2.57 -0.74
N SER A 62 2.05 -3.91 -0.79
CA SER A 62 1.91 -4.68 -2.03
C SER A 62 0.52 -4.49 -2.66
N VAL A 63 -0.55 -4.52 -1.86
CA VAL A 63 -1.92 -4.23 -2.33
C VAL A 63 -2.01 -2.82 -2.91
N ALA A 64 -1.43 -1.81 -2.24
CA ALA A 64 -1.43 -0.43 -2.75
C ALA A 64 -0.65 -0.29 -4.07
N LEU A 65 0.49 -0.96 -4.21
CA LEU A 65 1.24 -1.02 -5.47
C LEU A 65 0.39 -1.65 -6.59
N ASN A 66 -0.32 -2.74 -6.30
CA ASN A 66 -1.20 -3.39 -7.28
C ASN A 66 -2.40 -2.52 -7.69
N VAL A 67 -2.91 -1.67 -6.79
CA VAL A 67 -3.91 -0.66 -7.16
C VAL A 67 -3.32 0.36 -8.14
N MET A 68 -2.10 0.84 -7.90
CA MET A 68 -1.45 1.79 -8.83
C MET A 68 -1.15 1.14 -10.19
N ARG A 69 -0.74 -0.12 -10.20
CA ARG A 69 -0.64 -0.93 -11.43
C ARG A 69 -1.97 -1.02 -12.17
N TRP A 70 -3.05 -1.31 -11.44
CA TRP A 70 -4.41 -1.38 -11.99
C TRP A 70 -4.88 -0.04 -12.57
N LEU A 71 -4.46 1.08 -11.98
CA LEU A 71 -4.66 2.43 -12.51
C LEU A 71 -3.79 2.74 -13.75
N GLY A 72 -2.93 1.81 -14.17
CA GLY A 72 -2.06 1.96 -15.32
C GLY A 72 -0.74 2.67 -15.04
N CYS A 73 -0.39 2.89 -13.76
CA CYS A 73 0.86 3.55 -13.41
C CYS A 73 2.07 2.62 -13.59
N ASP A 74 3.17 3.20 -14.05
CA ASP A 74 4.49 2.57 -14.04
C ASP A 74 5.29 2.88 -12.75
N PRO A 75 6.41 2.17 -12.48
CA PRO A 75 7.26 2.43 -11.31
C PRO A 75 7.73 3.87 -11.13
N ASN A 76 8.04 4.58 -12.22
CA ASN A 76 8.52 5.96 -12.19
C ASN A 76 7.39 6.94 -11.85
N GLU A 77 6.21 6.74 -12.42
CA GLU A 77 5.00 7.50 -12.07
C GLU A 77 4.65 7.33 -10.59
N ILE A 78 4.73 6.11 -10.07
CA ILE A 78 4.52 5.82 -8.65
C ILE A 78 5.55 6.56 -7.78
N ALA A 79 6.84 6.43 -8.11
CA ALA A 79 7.91 7.08 -7.37
C ALA A 79 7.77 8.60 -7.36
N THR A 80 7.39 9.19 -8.50
CA THR A 80 7.13 10.62 -8.64
C THR A 80 5.93 11.05 -7.80
N ALA A 81 4.80 10.35 -7.90
CA ALA A 81 3.61 10.66 -7.11
C ALA A 81 3.88 10.56 -5.60
N ALA A 82 4.66 9.57 -5.16
CA ALA A 82 5.05 9.41 -3.76
C ALA A 82 5.94 10.57 -3.27
N ARG A 83 6.94 10.99 -4.06
CA ARG A 83 7.81 12.14 -3.75
C ARG A 83 7.02 13.44 -3.67
N GLU A 84 6.23 13.73 -4.70
CA GLU A 84 5.38 14.93 -4.73
C GLU A 84 4.44 14.96 -3.53
N ARG A 85 3.84 13.82 -3.18
CA ARG A 85 2.95 13.72 -2.02
C ARG A 85 3.69 14.01 -0.71
N ALA A 86 4.90 13.47 -0.55
CA ALA A 86 5.72 13.71 0.62
C ALA A 86 6.05 15.20 0.77
N GLU A 87 6.58 15.80 -0.29
CA GLU A 87 7.03 17.21 -0.32
C GLU A 87 5.89 18.20 -0.14
N GLN A 88 4.74 17.97 -0.79
CA GLN A 88 3.66 18.95 -0.82
C GLN A 88 2.65 18.82 0.33
N ARG A 89 2.46 17.61 0.87
CA ARG A 89 1.34 17.34 1.79
C ARG A 89 1.72 16.68 3.10
N ILE A 90 2.89 16.08 3.22
CA ILE A 90 3.26 15.34 4.45
C ILE A 90 4.30 16.11 5.24
N VAL A 91 5.37 16.59 4.59
CA VAL A 91 6.43 17.36 5.25
C VAL A 91 5.83 18.61 5.91
N GLY A 92 6.00 18.70 7.23
CA GLY A 92 5.48 19.81 8.04
C GLY A 92 3.98 19.75 8.39
N GLN A 93 3.23 18.76 7.89
CA GLN A 93 1.77 18.65 8.08
C GLN A 93 1.32 17.30 8.70
N THR A 94 2.26 16.45 9.13
CA THR A 94 1.95 15.09 9.63
C THR A 94 0.97 15.09 10.82
N ALA A 95 1.07 16.06 11.73
CA ALA A 95 0.18 16.16 12.89
C ALA A 95 -1.27 16.48 12.50
N GLU A 96 -1.47 17.42 11.56
CA GLU A 96 -2.80 17.79 11.06
C GLU A 96 -3.44 16.65 10.25
N ILE A 97 -2.65 15.90 9.50
CA ILE A 97 -3.12 14.68 8.81
C ILE A 97 -3.60 13.64 9.82
N LEU A 98 -2.85 13.44 10.91
CA LEU A 98 -3.23 12.49 11.96
C LEU A 98 -4.56 12.89 12.62
N GLU A 99 -4.72 14.18 12.93
CA GLU A 99 -5.96 14.73 13.50
C GLU A 99 -7.16 14.54 12.55
N LYS A 100 -6.96 14.76 11.25
CA LYS A 100 -7.99 14.49 10.23
C LYS A 100 -8.44 13.02 10.23
N TYR A 101 -7.52 12.08 10.41
CA TYR A 101 -7.82 10.65 10.43
C TYR A 101 -8.54 10.22 11.71
N SER A 102 -8.25 10.84 12.85
CA SER A 102 -8.99 10.56 14.09
C SER A 102 -10.45 11.03 14.02
N VAL A 103 -10.71 12.21 13.44
CA VAL A 103 -12.08 12.75 13.32
C VAL A 103 -12.95 11.94 12.36
N SER A 104 -12.34 11.27 11.37
CA SER A 104 -13.06 10.44 10.40
C SER A 104 -13.51 9.08 10.97
N ARG A 105 -13.04 8.68 12.16
CA ARG A 105 -13.48 7.45 12.86
C ARG A 105 -14.77 7.64 13.68
N GLU A 106 -15.20 8.87 13.92
CA GLU A 106 -16.35 9.19 14.79
C GLU A 106 -17.65 9.52 14.02
N ARG A 107 -17.69 9.31 12.69
CA ARG A 107 -18.88 9.51 11.84
C ARG A 107 -19.28 8.23 11.14
#